data_AF-A0A699IQR6-F1
#
_entry.id   AF-A0A699IQR6-F1
#
_cell.length_a   1.000
_cell.length_b   1.000
_cell.length_c   1.000
_cell.angle_alpha   90.00
_cell.angle_beta   90.00
_cell.angle_gamma   90.00
#
_symmetry.space_group_name_H-M   'P 1'
#
loop_
_entity.id
_entity.type
_entity.pdbx_description
1 polymer ?
#
loop_
_entity_poly.entity_id
_entity_poly.type
_entity_poly.pdbx_seq_one_letter_code
_entity_poly.pdbx_strand_id
1 'polypeptide(L)'
;MATTTTAAAASSFIGTRLPDVHSNSGRVSARFGFGKKKPAPKKAAKKIVTTDRPLWYPGATAPDYLDGSLVGDYGFDPFGLGKPAEYLQFDLDSLDQNLAKNLAGDVIGTRFESADVKSTPFQPYDEVFGLQ
;
A
#
# COMPACT_ATOMS: atom_id res chain seq x y z
N MET A 1 13.31 33.68 -70.21
CA MET A 1 14.51 33.81 -69.36
C MET A 1 14.05 34.05 -67.93
N ALA A 2 14.54 33.27 -66.98
CA ALA A 2 14.14 33.31 -65.58
C ALA A 2 14.69 34.54 -64.85
N THR A 3 13.95 35.07 -63.87
CA THR A 3 14.51 35.66 -62.65
C THR A 3 13.52 35.45 -61.49
N THR A 4 14.04 34.93 -60.39
CA THR A 4 13.38 34.71 -59.09
C THR A 4 13.59 35.93 -58.20
N THR A 5 12.61 36.31 -57.38
CA THR A 5 12.87 36.81 -56.01
C THR A 5 11.61 36.82 -55.13
N THR A 6 11.88 36.68 -53.84
CA THR A 6 11.03 36.22 -52.75
C THR A 6 10.36 37.38 -51.99
N ALA A 7 9.34 37.02 -51.20
CA ALA A 7 8.82 37.70 -50.01
C ALA A 7 7.89 38.91 -50.21
N ALA A 8 6.65 38.79 -49.74
CA ALA A 8 6.23 39.27 -48.41
C ALA A 8 4.69 39.17 -48.33
N ALA A 9 4.20 38.41 -47.34
CA ALA A 9 2.78 38.33 -47.04
C ALA A 9 2.34 39.65 -46.37
N ALA A 10 1.50 40.41 -47.06
CA ALA A 10 0.68 41.46 -46.46
C ALA A 10 -0.55 41.68 -47.34
N SER A 11 -1.49 40.73 -47.33
CA SER A 11 -2.83 40.95 -47.87
C SER A 11 -3.75 41.44 -46.76
N SER A 12 -4.28 42.63 -46.98
CA SER A 12 -5.29 43.30 -46.18
C SER A 12 -6.67 42.78 -46.57
N PHE A 13 -7.34 42.14 -45.61
CA PHE A 13 -8.80 41.98 -45.66
C PHE A 13 -9.38 42.48 -44.35
N ILE A 14 -9.76 43.75 -44.41
CA ILE A 14 -10.83 44.32 -43.60
C ILE A 14 -12.06 43.41 -43.78
N GLY A 15 -12.64 42.89 -42.69
CA GLY A 15 -13.81 42.00 -42.83
C GLY A 15 -14.23 41.27 -41.56
N THR A 16 -15.08 41.93 -40.78
CA THR A 16 -16.06 41.38 -39.82
C THR A 16 -15.58 40.63 -38.56
N ARG A 17 -15.47 41.43 -37.50
CA ARG A 17 -15.96 41.26 -36.11
C ARG A 17 -16.20 39.84 -35.54
N LEU A 18 -15.45 39.58 -34.46
CA LEU A 18 -15.78 38.95 -33.14
C LEU A 18 -14.60 38.03 -32.71
N PRO A 19 -14.32 37.78 -31.41
CA PRO A 19 -14.84 38.36 -30.16
C PRO A 19 -13.70 38.89 -29.24
N ASP A 20 -13.99 39.81 -28.33
CA ASP A 20 -13.14 39.92 -27.12
C ASP A 20 -13.95 40.45 -25.93
N VAL A 21 -14.50 39.52 -25.14
CA VAL A 21 -14.81 39.77 -23.74
C VAL A 21 -14.01 38.75 -22.96
N HIS A 22 -12.94 39.25 -22.36
CA HIS A 22 -12.05 38.61 -21.41
C HIS A 22 -12.79 37.62 -20.48
N SER A 23 -12.73 36.34 -20.81
CA SER A 23 -13.11 35.26 -19.88
C SER A 23 -11.95 35.03 -18.93
N ASN A 24 -11.86 35.86 -17.89
CA ASN A 24 -10.92 35.65 -16.80
C ASN A 24 -11.25 34.32 -16.11
N SER A 25 -10.28 33.43 -16.13
CA SER A 25 -10.36 32.04 -15.68
C SER A 25 -10.79 31.92 -14.21
N GLY A 26 -11.91 31.22 -14.03
CA GLY A 26 -12.09 30.14 -13.05
C GLY A 26 -11.67 30.38 -11.60
N ARG A 27 -12.60 30.93 -10.80
CA ARG A 27 -12.65 30.63 -9.35
C ARG A 27 -13.93 29.87 -9.05
N VAL A 28 -13.88 28.55 -9.19
CA VAL A 28 -14.90 27.65 -8.62
C VAL A 28 -14.71 27.66 -7.11
N SER A 29 -15.53 28.43 -6.40
CA SER A 29 -15.61 28.37 -4.94
C SER A 29 -16.65 27.32 -4.54
N ALA A 30 -16.20 26.10 -4.30
CA ALA A 30 -17.05 25.09 -3.68
C ALA A 30 -17.22 25.42 -2.19
N ARG A 31 -18.38 25.94 -1.82
CA ARG A 31 -18.78 26.10 -0.41
C ARG A 31 -19.13 24.74 0.17
N PHE A 32 -18.12 24.01 0.65
CA PHE A 32 -18.35 22.85 1.51
C PHE A 32 -18.88 23.34 2.86
N GLY A 33 -20.16 23.06 3.14
CA GLY A 33 -20.75 23.28 4.46
C GLY A 33 -20.01 22.45 5.50
N PHE A 34 -19.56 23.09 6.58
CA PHE A 34 -18.99 22.43 7.75
C PHE A 34 -20.10 21.73 8.54
N GLY A 35 -20.59 20.60 8.03
CA GLY A 35 -21.24 19.59 8.86
C GLY A 35 -20.23 19.09 9.89
N LYS A 36 -20.69 18.84 11.13
CA LYS A 36 -19.85 18.32 12.23
C LYS A 36 -19.04 17.12 11.73
N LYS A 37 -17.73 17.31 11.53
CA LYS A 37 -16.82 16.22 11.16
C LYS A 37 -16.83 15.22 12.30
N LYS A 38 -17.20 13.96 12.02
CA LYS A 38 -16.92 12.86 12.93
C LYS A 38 -15.41 12.89 13.23
N PRO A 39 -14.97 12.82 14.50
CA PRO A 39 -13.55 12.83 14.80
C PRO A 39 -12.89 11.67 14.07
N ALA A 40 -11.76 11.95 13.42
CA ALA A 40 -10.90 10.90 12.89
C ALA A 40 -10.62 9.88 14.02
N PRO A 41 -10.61 8.57 13.75
CA PRO A 41 -10.25 7.60 14.76
C PRO A 41 -8.89 8.01 15.31
N LYS A 42 -8.83 8.32 16.61
CA LYS A 42 -7.57 8.58 17.29
C LYS A 42 -6.70 7.36 17.01
N LYS A 43 -5.57 7.55 16.32
CA LYS A 43 -4.54 6.50 16.22
C LYS A 43 -4.35 5.98 17.64
N ALA A 44 -4.65 4.70 17.85
CA ALA A 44 -4.47 4.08 19.15
C ALA A 44 -3.06 4.41 19.59
N ALA A 45 -2.94 5.07 20.75
CA ALA A 45 -1.64 5.33 21.33
C ALA A 45 -0.94 3.98 21.41
N LYS A 46 0.25 3.87 20.81
CA LYS A 46 1.10 2.69 20.98
C LYS A 46 1.20 2.49 22.48
N LYS A 47 0.64 1.39 23.00
CA LYS A 47 0.89 0.99 24.38
C LYS A 47 2.39 0.80 24.44
N ILE A 48 3.11 1.76 25.01
CA ILE A 48 4.47 1.49 25.45
C ILE A 48 4.25 0.53 26.60
N VAL A 49 4.34 -0.77 26.30
CA VAL A 49 4.35 -1.84 27.28
C VAL A 49 5.70 -1.68 27.98
N THR A 50 5.77 -0.74 28.92
CA THR A 50 6.80 -0.71 29.95
C THR A 50 6.45 -1.83 30.91
N THR A 51 6.62 -3.06 30.45
CA THR A 51 6.74 -4.19 31.35
C THR A 51 7.91 -3.88 32.26
N ASP A 52 7.74 -4.17 33.54
CA ASP A 52 8.77 -4.05 34.58
C ASP A 52 9.93 -5.06 34.37
N ARG A 53 10.09 -5.51 33.12
CA ARG A 53 11.00 -6.56 32.67
C ARG A 53 12.26 -5.92 32.11
N PRO A 54 13.44 -6.47 32.41
CA PRO A 54 14.68 -6.02 31.80
C PRO A 54 14.59 -6.15 30.27
N LEU A 55 15.01 -5.10 29.56
CA LEU A 55 15.10 -5.10 28.11
C LEU A 55 16.56 -5.28 27.68
N TRP A 56 16.77 -5.80 26.48
CA TRP A 56 18.10 -6.07 25.94
C TRP A 56 18.95 -4.79 25.76
N TYR A 57 18.30 -3.65 25.53
CA TYR A 57 18.94 -2.35 25.37
C TYR A 57 18.24 -1.28 26.24
N PRO A 58 19.00 -0.45 26.99
CA PRO A 58 18.41 0.60 27.82
C PRO A 58 17.57 1.58 27.00
N GLY A 59 16.26 1.64 27.29
CA GLY A 59 15.33 2.53 26.59
C GLY A 59 14.83 2.01 25.23
N ALA A 60 15.17 0.78 24.83
CA ALA A 60 14.47 0.13 23.72
C ALA A 60 13.00 -0.08 24.07
N THR A 61 12.14 -0.13 23.04
CA THR A 61 10.75 -0.55 23.20
C THR A 61 10.62 -1.96 22.67
N ALA A 62 10.09 -2.87 23.49
CA ALA A 62 9.83 -4.22 23.03
C ALA A 62 8.79 -4.22 21.87
N PRO A 63 8.97 -5.08 20.85
CA PRO A 63 7.96 -5.27 19.80
C PRO A 63 6.62 -5.79 20.35
N ASP A 64 5.51 -5.43 19.70
CA ASP A 64 4.15 -5.75 20.17
C ASP A 64 3.86 -7.27 20.28
N TYR A 65 4.57 -8.09 19.50
CA TYR A 65 4.47 -9.55 19.49
C TYR A 65 5.40 -10.25 20.50
N LEU A 66 6.22 -9.48 21.24
CA LEU A 66 7.06 -9.96 22.34
C LEU A 66 6.55 -9.35 23.65
N ASP A 67 5.69 -10.07 24.34
CA ASP A 67 4.95 -9.59 25.51
C ASP A 67 5.65 -9.86 26.86
N GLY A 68 6.72 -10.65 26.87
CA GLY A 68 7.44 -11.07 28.07
C GLY A 68 6.92 -12.38 28.67
N SER A 69 5.97 -13.08 28.02
CA SER A 69 5.45 -14.37 28.48
C SER A 69 6.52 -15.47 28.43
N LEU A 70 7.39 -15.41 27.42
CA LEU A 70 8.45 -16.40 27.22
C LEU A 70 9.64 -16.13 28.15
N VAL A 71 10.22 -17.21 28.69
CA VAL A 71 11.47 -17.12 29.45
C VAL A 71 12.59 -16.64 28.54
N GLY A 72 13.24 -15.55 28.93
CA GLY A 72 14.31 -14.93 28.14
C GLY A 72 13.83 -13.89 27.13
N ASP A 73 12.55 -13.50 27.15
CA ASP A 73 12.05 -12.38 26.34
C ASP A 73 12.50 -11.01 26.91
N TYR A 74 13.70 -10.60 26.49
CA TYR A 74 14.23 -9.25 26.70
C TYR A 74 13.83 -8.27 25.59
N GLY A 75 12.87 -8.64 24.71
CA GLY A 75 12.45 -7.83 23.57
C GLY A 75 13.49 -7.71 22.45
N PHE A 76 14.38 -8.70 22.31
CA PHE A 76 15.42 -8.71 21.29
C PHE A 76 14.87 -9.27 19.97
N ASP A 77 14.45 -8.40 19.07
CA ASP A 77 14.18 -8.77 17.67
C ASP A 77 14.48 -7.60 16.73
N PRO A 78 15.77 -7.41 16.33
CA PRO A 78 16.14 -6.34 15.42
C PRO A 78 15.69 -6.59 13.97
N PHE A 79 15.40 -7.83 13.58
CA PHE A 79 15.06 -8.21 12.21
C PHE A 79 13.58 -8.54 12.01
N GLY A 80 12.78 -8.59 13.07
CA GLY A 80 11.36 -8.90 13.02
C GLY A 80 11.07 -10.36 12.72
N LEU A 81 11.96 -11.28 13.06
CA LEU A 81 11.81 -12.71 12.76
C LEU A 81 10.71 -13.38 13.59
N GLY A 82 10.36 -12.81 14.74
CA GLY A 82 9.26 -13.28 15.58
C GLY A 82 7.90 -12.68 15.21
N LYS A 83 7.85 -11.82 14.19
CA LYS A 83 6.59 -11.23 13.73
C LYS A 83 5.71 -12.33 13.13
N PRO A 84 4.40 -12.40 13.45
CA PRO A 84 3.49 -13.31 12.77
C PRO A 84 3.53 -13.09 11.25
N ALA A 85 3.78 -14.16 10.51
CA ALA A 85 3.84 -14.14 9.07
C ALA A 85 2.44 -13.95 8.46
N GLU A 86 2.38 -13.16 7.39
CA GLU A 86 1.15 -12.94 6.62
C GLU A 86 1.37 -13.44 5.20
N TYR A 87 0.50 -14.34 4.73
CA TYR A 87 0.62 -14.92 3.39
C TYR A 87 -0.53 -14.46 2.49
N LEU A 88 -0.27 -14.43 1.19
CA LEU A 88 -1.29 -14.24 0.17
C LEU A 88 -1.54 -15.57 -0.54
N GLN A 89 -2.80 -15.93 -0.66
CA GLN A 89 -3.23 -17.11 -1.40
C GLN A 89 -3.50 -16.72 -2.85
N PHE A 90 -2.85 -17.42 -3.78
CA PHE A 90 -3.09 -17.32 -5.22
C PHE A 90 -3.97 -18.47 -5.70
N ASP A 91 -4.76 -18.20 -6.73
CA ASP A 91 -5.49 -19.22 -7.48
C ASP A 91 -4.55 -20.02 -8.37
N LEU A 92 -5.02 -21.17 -8.83
CA LEU A 92 -4.29 -22.04 -9.74
C LEU A 92 -4.41 -21.51 -11.17
N ASP A 93 -3.32 -21.58 -11.92
CA ASP A 93 -3.31 -21.27 -13.35
C ASP A 93 -4.14 -22.29 -14.14
N SER A 94 -4.86 -21.81 -15.16
CA SER A 94 -5.46 -22.70 -16.16
C SER A 94 -4.35 -23.22 -17.07
N LEU A 95 -4.16 -24.53 -17.14
CA LEU A 95 -3.10 -25.16 -17.95
C LEU A 95 -3.65 -26.26 -18.87
N ASP A 96 -4.65 -25.93 -19.68
CA ASP A 96 -5.26 -26.86 -20.63
C ASP A 96 -4.74 -26.59 -22.05
N GLN A 97 -4.26 -27.64 -22.70
CA GLN A 97 -3.73 -27.58 -24.08
C GLN A 97 -4.85 -27.46 -25.13
N ASN A 98 -6.08 -27.86 -24.79
CA ASN A 98 -7.22 -27.79 -25.70
C ASN A 98 -7.91 -26.42 -25.70
N LEU A 99 -7.54 -25.55 -24.75
CA LEU A 99 -8.09 -24.20 -24.61
C LEU A 99 -7.28 -23.20 -25.45
N ALA A 100 -7.98 -22.35 -26.19
CA ALA A 100 -7.37 -21.29 -26.98
C ALA A 100 -6.70 -20.21 -26.12
N LYS A 101 -7.09 -20.10 -24.85
CA LYS A 101 -6.52 -19.15 -23.90
C LYS A 101 -6.45 -19.77 -22.51
N ASN A 102 -5.26 -19.72 -21.93
CA ASN A 102 -5.00 -20.06 -20.54
C ASN A 102 -4.83 -18.77 -19.73
N LEU A 103 -5.51 -18.71 -18.58
CA LEU A 103 -5.47 -17.58 -17.66
C LEU A 103 -4.56 -17.92 -16.48
N ALA A 104 -3.80 -16.94 -16.03
CA ALA A 104 -3.05 -17.04 -14.77
C ALA A 104 -4.01 -16.90 -13.58
N GLY A 105 -3.64 -17.50 -12.46
CA GLY A 105 -4.35 -17.38 -11.19
C GLY A 105 -4.19 -15.99 -10.59
N ASP A 106 -5.26 -15.51 -9.98
CA ASP A 106 -5.30 -14.22 -9.29
C ASP A 106 -5.16 -14.39 -7.77
N VAL A 107 -4.90 -13.30 -7.06
CA VAL A 107 -4.90 -13.30 -5.58
C VAL A 107 -6.34 -13.51 -5.08
N ILE A 108 -6.58 -14.61 -4.37
CA ILE A 108 -7.89 -14.94 -3.79
C ILE A 108 -8.08 -14.19 -2.46
N GLY A 109 -7.04 -14.10 -1.63
CA GLY A 109 -7.13 -13.44 -0.33
C GLY A 109 -5.89 -13.60 0.56
N THR A 110 -5.99 -13.07 1.78
CA THR A 110 -4.98 -13.20 2.84
C THR A 110 -5.17 -14.52 3.59
N ARG A 111 -4.08 -15.26 3.79
CA ARG A 111 -4.02 -16.53 4.51
C ARG A 111 -3.21 -16.33 5.80
N PHE A 112 -3.76 -16.82 6.89
CA PHE A 112 -3.13 -16.88 8.21
C PHE A 112 -3.14 -18.33 8.66
N GLU A 113 -1.99 -18.93 9.00
CA GLU A 113 -2.00 -20.22 9.68
C GLU A 113 -1.75 -20.05 11.18
N SER A 114 -2.22 -21.03 11.93
CA SER A 114 -1.93 -21.20 13.35
C SER A 114 -0.65 -22.00 13.52
N ALA A 115 0.11 -21.72 14.59
CA ALA A 115 1.34 -22.44 14.95
C ALA A 115 1.04 -23.83 15.57
N ASP A 116 0.07 -24.56 15.01
CA ASP A 116 -0.37 -25.84 15.53
C ASP A 116 0.61 -26.97 15.17
N VAL A 117 0.64 -28.00 16.02
CA VAL A 117 1.50 -29.18 15.84
C VAL A 117 0.70 -30.32 15.24
N LYS A 118 1.02 -30.68 14.00
CA LYS A 118 0.53 -31.85 13.29
C LYS A 118 1.31 -33.11 13.66
N SER A 119 0.64 -34.25 13.58
CA SER A 119 1.25 -35.57 13.81
C SER A 119 2.05 -36.10 12.60
N THR A 120 2.47 -35.22 11.69
CA THR A 120 3.23 -35.56 10.48
C THR A 120 4.71 -35.74 10.81
N PRO A 121 5.36 -36.81 10.32
CA PRO A 121 6.72 -37.16 10.75
C PRO A 121 7.82 -36.22 10.21
N PHE A 122 7.59 -35.56 9.07
CA PHE A 122 8.62 -34.75 8.41
C PHE A 122 8.51 -33.25 8.68
N GLN A 123 7.29 -32.74 8.83
CA GLN A 123 7.02 -31.33 9.12
C GLN A 123 5.81 -31.27 10.04
N PRO A 124 6.00 -31.29 11.37
CA PRO A 124 4.91 -31.23 12.34
C PRO A 124 4.42 -29.79 12.55
N TYR A 125 5.21 -28.76 12.27
CA TYR A 125 4.79 -27.37 12.42
C TYR A 125 4.23 -26.81 11.12
N ASP A 126 3.05 -26.20 11.22
CA ASP A 126 2.39 -25.55 10.09
C ASP A 126 3.02 -24.21 9.73
N GLU A 127 3.57 -23.52 10.73
CA GLU A 127 4.24 -22.25 10.56
C GLU A 127 5.73 -22.34 10.86
N VAL A 128 6.52 -21.68 10.01
CA VAL A 128 7.99 -21.62 10.15
C VAL A 128 8.42 -20.44 11.01
N PHE A 129 7.69 -19.33 10.97
CA PHE A 129 8.01 -18.08 11.68
C PHE A 129 7.16 -17.87 12.94
N GLY A 130 6.49 -18.91 13.44
CA GLY A 130 5.66 -18.84 14.63
C GLY A 130 6.46 -18.87 15.94
N LEU A 131 6.05 -18.06 16.92
CA LEU A 131 6.49 -18.21 18.31
C LEU A 131 5.69 -19.35 18.97
N GLN A 132 6.37 -20.24 19.69
CA GLN A 132 5.78 -21.43 20.34
C GLN A 132 5.63 -21.28 21.85
#